data_AF-A0A958KIC7-F1
#
_entry.id   AF-A0A958KIC7-F1
#
_cell.length_a   1.000
_cell.length_b   1.000
_cell.length_c   1.000
_cell.angle_alpha   90.00
_cell.angle_beta   90.00
_cell.angle_gamma   90.00
#
_symmetry.space_group_name_H-M   'P 1'
#
loop_
_entity.id
_entity.type
_entity.pdbx_description
1 polymer ?
#
loop_
_entity_poly.entity_id
_entity_poly.type
_entity_poly.pdbx_seq_one_letter_code
_entity_poly.pdbx_strand_id
1 'polypeptide(L)'
;MSELRSMVRLSKLMSEQGLCSRREADAYITKGWVFVNGEQCSTLGTKVPRDAKISLSAEAQKTSSLKATVILNKPIGYTSSPNEDN
;
A
#
# COMPACT_ATOMS: atom_id res chain seq x y z
N MET A 1 -25.14 0.89 -16.82
CA MET A 1 -25.03 -0.25 -15.87
C MET A 1 -23.78 -1.08 -16.17
N SER A 2 -22.57 -0.54 -15.96
CA SER A 2 -21.32 -1.31 -16.12
C SER A 2 -20.20 -0.71 -15.26
N GLU A 3 -20.41 -0.60 -13.96
CA GLU A 3 -19.39 -0.03 -13.04
C GLU A 3 -18.86 -1.06 -12.02
N LEU A 4 -18.95 -2.36 -12.33
CA LEU A 4 -18.56 -3.43 -11.39
C LEU A 4 -17.25 -4.15 -11.73
N ARG A 5 -16.56 -3.81 -12.83
CA ARG A 5 -15.43 -4.59 -13.34
C ARG A 5 -14.04 -4.12 -12.90
N SER A 6 -13.92 -2.99 -12.18
CA SER A 6 -12.62 -2.36 -11.91
C SER A 6 -12.28 -2.20 -10.42
N MET A 7 -13.05 -2.83 -9.52
CA MET A 7 -12.74 -2.82 -8.09
C MET A 7 -11.61 -3.82 -7.80
N VAL A 8 -10.48 -3.30 -7.32
CA VAL A 8 -9.31 -4.08 -6.89
C VAL A 8 -9.25 -4.09 -5.36
N ARG A 9 -8.66 -5.15 -4.80
CA ARG A 9 -8.44 -5.25 -3.36
C ARG A 9 -7.50 -4.11 -2.91
N LEU A 10 -7.88 -3.38 -1.86
CA LEU A 10 -7.14 -2.23 -1.35
C LEU A 10 -5.65 -2.56 -1.13
N SER A 11 -5.34 -3.68 -0.48
CA SER A 11 -3.96 -4.13 -0.26
C SER A 11 -3.18 -4.42 -1.54
N LYS A 12 -3.86 -4.86 -2.60
CA LYS A 12 -3.25 -5.03 -3.93
C LYS A 12 -3.02 -3.67 -4.59
N LEU A 13 -3.99 -2.76 -4.57
CA LEU A 13 -3.83 -1.41 -5.13
C LEU A 13 -2.68 -0.65 -4.48
N MET A 14 -2.60 -0.68 -3.16
CA MET A 14 -1.53 -0.02 -2.39
C MET A 14 -0.14 -0.53 -2.77
N SER A 15 -0.03 -1.84 -3.02
CA SER A 15 1.22 -2.47 -3.47
C SER A 15 1.53 -2.13 -4.93
N GLU A 16 0.53 -2.06 -5.81
CA GLU A 16 0.70 -1.66 -7.22
C GLU A 16 1.07 -0.17 -7.36
N GLN A 17 0.56 0.70 -6.48
CA GLN A 17 0.91 2.12 -6.40
C GLN A 17 2.28 2.37 -5.75
N GLY A 18 2.95 1.33 -5.23
CA GLY A 18 4.24 1.46 -4.56
C GLY A 18 4.17 2.19 -3.21
N LEU A 19 2.99 2.29 -2.59
CA LEU A 19 2.81 2.99 -1.32
C LEU A 19 3.40 2.20 -0.14
N CYS A 20 3.30 0.87 -0.17
CA CYS A 20 3.78 -0.03 0.88
C CYS A 20 3.77 -1.50 0.43
N SER A 21 4.46 -2.38 1.17
CA SER A 21 4.38 -3.83 0.94
C SER A 21 3.00 -4.38 1.32
N ARG A 22 2.58 -5.54 0.77
CA ARG A 22 1.32 -6.20 1.16
C ARG A 22 1.14 -6.32 2.68
N ARG A 23 2.18 -6.76 3.39
CA ARG A 23 2.17 -6.89 4.86
C ARG A 23 1.95 -5.56 5.58
N GLU A 24 2.53 -4.48 5.06
CA GLU A 24 2.34 -3.13 5.62
C GLU A 24 0.97 -2.56 5.27
N ALA A 25 0.46 -2.83 4.06
CA ALA A 25 -0.90 -2.47 3.69
C ALA A 25 -1.91 -3.10 4.65
N ASP A 26 -1.80 -4.40 4.95
CA ASP A 26 -2.67 -5.05 5.93
C ASP A 26 -2.55 -4.41 7.34
N ALA A 27 -1.33 -4.05 7.76
CA ALA A 27 -1.12 -3.35 9.03
C ALA A 27 -1.72 -1.93 9.04
N TYR A 28 -1.59 -1.17 7.96
CA TYR A 28 -2.15 0.18 7.83
C TYR A 28 -3.66 0.16 7.77
N ILE A 29 -4.24 -0.80 7.05
CA ILE A 29 -5.68 -1.01 7.00
C ILE A 29 -6.19 -1.37 8.40
N THR A 30 -5.58 -2.35 9.08
CA THR A 30 -6.02 -2.74 10.43
C THR A 30 -5.97 -1.58 11.44
N LYS A 31 -4.98 -0.69 11.30
CA LYS A 31 -4.84 0.51 12.12
C LYS A 31 -5.75 1.68 11.70
N GLY A 32 -6.44 1.57 10.56
CA GLY A 32 -7.23 2.65 9.99
C GLY A 32 -6.39 3.83 9.50
N TRP A 33 -5.13 3.61 9.12
CA TRP A 33 -4.24 4.66 8.62
C TRP A 33 -4.34 4.88 7.10
N VAL A 34 -5.25 4.18 6.43
CA VAL A 34 -5.48 4.25 4.99
C VAL A 34 -6.73 5.06 4.71
N PHE A 35 -6.63 6.05 3.83
CA PHE A 35 -7.74 6.86 3.36
C PHE A 35 -7.92 6.63 1.87
N VAL A 36 -9.14 6.33 1.45
CA VAL A 36 -9.50 6.07 0.05
C VAL A 36 -10.50 7.14 -0.35
N ASN A 37 -10.13 8.00 -1.30
CA ASN A 37 -10.92 9.17 -1.68
C ASN A 37 -11.30 10.08 -0.50
N GLY A 38 -10.48 10.10 0.56
CA GLY A 38 -10.75 10.84 1.79
C GLY A 38 -11.54 10.06 2.86
N GLU A 39 -12.02 8.85 2.55
CA GLU A 39 -12.72 7.99 3.49
C GLU A 39 -11.75 7.04 4.20
N GLN A 40 -11.77 7.03 5.53
CA GLN A 40 -10.91 6.16 6.32
C GLN A 40 -11.32 4.70 6.14
N CYS A 41 -10.41 3.88 5.63
CA CYS A 41 -10.61 2.45 5.42
C CYS A 41 -9.82 1.66 6.47
N SER A 42 -10.56 1.09 7.43
CA SER A 42 -10.02 0.19 8.44
C SER A 42 -10.34 -1.29 8.21
N THR A 43 -11.07 -1.60 7.13
CA THR A 43 -11.55 -2.96 6.85
C THR A 43 -10.61 -3.72 5.91
N LEU A 44 -10.07 -4.85 6.40
CA LEU A 44 -9.26 -5.75 5.59
C LEU A 44 -10.12 -6.39 4.48
N GLY A 45 -9.59 -6.38 3.26
CA GLY A 45 -10.30 -6.93 2.10
C GLY A 45 -11.30 -5.98 1.44
N THR A 46 -11.36 -4.72 1.85
CA THR A 46 -12.07 -3.67 1.10
C THR A 46 -11.64 -3.68 -0.36
N LYS A 47 -12.63 -3.66 -1.25
CA LYS A 47 -12.41 -3.51 -2.69
C LYS A 47 -12.66 -2.05 -3.03
N VAL A 48 -11.68 -1.41 -3.65
CA VAL A 48 -11.73 -0.01 -4.05
C VAL A 48 -11.58 0.08 -5.56
N PRO A 49 -12.16 1.09 -6.21
CA PRO A 49 -11.95 1.28 -7.64
C PRO A 49 -10.45 1.47 -7.94
N ARG A 50 -9.98 0.99 -9.09
CA ARG A 50 -8.57 1.17 -9.50
C ARG A 50 -8.13 2.64 -9.61
N ASP A 51 -9.10 3.53 -9.80
CA ASP A 51 -8.91 4.97 -9.91
C ASP A 51 -9.01 5.67 -8.53
N ALA A 52 -9.23 4.89 -7.46
CA ALA A 52 -9.34 5.44 -6.13
C ALA A 52 -8.02 6.10 -5.70
N LYS A 53 -8.13 7.30 -5.14
CA LYS A 53 -7.00 8.01 -4.57
C LYS A 53 -6.73 7.49 -3.17
N ILE A 54 -5.61 6.79 -2.99
CA ILE A 54 -5.18 6.32 -1.67
C ILE A 54 -4.24 7.35 -1.05
N SER A 55 -4.54 7.76 0.18
CA SER A 55 -3.70 8.58 1.04
C SER A 55 -3.39 7.84 2.34
N LEU A 56 -2.17 7.96 2.83
CA LEU A 56 -1.75 7.40 4.11
C LEU A 56 -1.70 8.50 5.17
N SER A 57 -2.14 8.18 6.40
CA SER A 57 -1.98 9.07 7.55
C SER A 57 -0.50 9.39 7.80
N ALA A 58 -0.23 10.51 8.48
CA ALA A 58 1.11 10.88 8.92
C ALA A 58 1.77 9.77 9.77
N GLU A 59 1.00 9.00 10.55
CA GLU A 59 1.52 7.87 11.33
C GLU A 59 1.99 6.69 10.46
N ALA A 60 1.27 6.37 9.38
CA ALA A 60 1.69 5.35 8.42
C ALA A 60 2.97 5.78 7.70
N GLN A 61 3.04 7.04 7.28
CA GLN A 61 4.25 7.59 6.65
C GLN A 61 5.44 7.60 7.61
N LYS A 62 5.25 7.98 8.88
CA LYS A 62 6.28 7.89 9.92
C LYS A 62 6.73 6.45 10.14
N THR A 63 5.81 5.48 10.13
CA THR A 63 6.16 4.06 10.31
C THR A 63 6.95 3.51 9.12
N SER A 64 6.56 3.84 7.88
CA SER A 64 7.34 3.53 6.68
C SER A 64 8.72 4.20 6.73
N SER A 65 8.78 5.47 7.14
CA SER A 65 10.02 6.26 7.19
C SER A 65 10.96 5.81 8.31
N LEU A 66 10.44 5.36 9.46
CA LEU A 66 11.23 4.83 10.58
C LEU A 66 11.93 3.52 10.21
N LYS A 67 11.31 2.70 9.34
CA LYS A 67 11.95 1.51 8.78
C LYS A 67 12.93 1.85 7.65
N ALA A 68 12.68 2.93 6.91
CA ALA A 68 13.59 3.46 5.89
C ALA A 68 14.87 4.12 6.46
N THR A 69 14.94 4.35 7.79
CA THR A 69 16.16 4.83 8.45
C THR A 69 17.31 3.81 8.39
N VAL A 70 17.02 2.54 8.13
CA VAL A 70 18.05 1.54 7.84
C VAL A 70 18.01 1.23 6.33
N ILE A 71 18.79 2.05 5.61
CA ILE A 71 19.33 1.79 4.27
C ILE A 71 18.35 2.06 3.11
N LEU A 72 18.85 2.83 2.14
CA LEU A 72 18.39 3.00 0.75
C LEU A 72 17.41 4.13 0.43
N ASN A 73 17.99 5.33 0.33
CA ASN A 73 17.92 6.09 -0.93
C ASN A 73 18.36 5.18 -2.10
N LYS A 74 17.47 4.38 -2.69
CA LYS A 74 17.65 3.92 -4.06
C LYS A 74 16.48 4.43 -4.89
N PRO A 75 16.75 5.27 -5.91
CA PRO A 75 15.72 5.70 -6.82
C PRO A 75 15.14 4.48 -7.54
N ILE A 76 13.86 4.62 -7.88
CA ILE A 76 13.05 3.71 -8.68
C ILE A 76 13.84 3.09 -9.85
N GLY A 77 14.13 1.80 -9.76
CA GLY A 77 14.96 1.12 -10.75
C GLY A 77 15.23 -0.34 -10.39
N TYR A 78 14.17 -1.15 -10.47
CA TYR A 78 14.17 -2.53 -10.96
C TYR A 78 15.13 -3.59 -10.38
N THR A 79 14.54 -4.76 -10.13
CA THR A 79 15.11 -6.08 -9.81
C THR A 79 15.71 -6.28 -8.43
N SER A 80 14.92 -6.96 -7.60
CA SER A 80 15.44 -7.91 -6.61
C SER A 80 14.83 -9.27 -6.96
N SER A 81 15.50 -10.00 -7.85
CA SER A 81 15.33 -11.45 -7.95
C SER A 81 16.01 -12.07 -6.72
N PRO A 82 15.30 -12.83 -5.87
CA PRO A 82 15.94 -13.58 -4.81
C PRO A 82 16.60 -14.80 -5.46
N ASN A 83 17.94 -14.83 -5.49
CA ASN A 83 18.63 -16.11 -5.62
C ASN A 83 19.21 -16.44 -4.24
N GLU A 84 18.71 -17.56 -3.72
CA GLU A 84 19.40 -18.40 -2.76
C GLU A 84 20.85 -18.60 -3.19
N ASP A 85 21.79 -18.46 -2.27
CA ASP A 85 23.08 -19.11 -2.42
C ASP A 85 23.53 -19.67 -1.06
N ASN A 86 24.04 -20.89 -1.19
CA ASN A 86 24.38 -21.95 -0.24
C ASN A 86 25.70 -21.67 0.49
#